data_AF-A0A2M8HPX0-F1
#
_entry.id   AF-A0A2M8HPX0-F1
#
_cell.length_a   1.000
_cell.length_b   1.000
_cell.length_c   1.000
_cell.angle_alpha   90.00
_cell.angle_beta   90.00
_cell.angle_gamma   90.00
#
_symmetry.space_group_name_H-M   'P 1'
#
loop_
_entity.id
_entity.type
_entity.pdbx_description
1 polymer ?
#
loop_
_entity_poly.entity_id
_entity_poly.type
_entity_poly.pdbx_seq_one_letter_code
_entity_poly.pdbx_strand_id
1 'polypeptide(L)'
;MKPIKFFSILFVLTYGMSELRSQNISDIEVIFKKASHQNPWLVKEPIRKITPGIRVGKNSYFTITIPNEKPLFAELERSNHSNSKLKVERYDSSIGFIHLTSDEVFALPIVKVDSPTAQKICNYKSSDYITFSFSYVPLLAYRSDTYVDQAQFIIRNGFLCGFQIQNSIIPTFYMEKFLNDKNPFEVPHPGFQFVSALTNSELEFYFPSKSKGIVVSQVYPGVGPAFQLFPGDAITAINGQELNRFDRIEMGNKALDLILRSGSKLKAIGDKVSLHILRNGKPLIINYYLQKYSEEEFLVPETHPADTPYYYISGGLFFTELTGNYLKEFGENYRKNSEKKLLYLSESYFSKVHPHRERIVLLSRVLPDERNLGYQEFQDLIVQKVNGSNIFNLKELKKAIQANKNEYLTIELSGGKIIILRTDTIREIDTNILNNYKLKYLDNLGL
;
A
#
# COMPACT_ATOMS: atom_id res chain seq x y z
N MET A 1 -41.27 -62.44 -20.74
CA MET A 1 -41.06 -61.24 -21.57
C MET A 1 -42.06 -60.17 -21.13
N LYS A 2 -41.60 -59.17 -20.38
CA LYS A 2 -42.42 -58.05 -19.87
C LYS A 2 -41.96 -56.74 -20.57
N PRO A 3 -42.88 -55.80 -20.86
CA PRO A 3 -42.61 -54.67 -21.74
C PRO A 3 -41.83 -53.57 -21.03
N ILE A 4 -40.92 -52.94 -21.76
CA ILE A 4 -40.13 -51.77 -21.35
C ILE A 4 -41.01 -50.53 -21.52
N LYS A 5 -41.29 -49.82 -20.42
CA LYS A 5 -41.91 -48.48 -20.44
C LYS A 5 -40.82 -47.43 -20.67
N PHE A 6 -40.98 -46.63 -21.72
CA PHE A 6 -40.24 -45.37 -21.91
C PHE A 6 -40.62 -44.38 -20.81
N PHE A 7 -39.65 -43.92 -20.03
CA PHE A 7 -39.80 -42.80 -19.11
C PHE A 7 -39.14 -41.57 -19.77
N SER A 8 -39.95 -40.58 -20.12
CA SER A 8 -39.48 -39.27 -20.55
C SER A 8 -38.83 -38.55 -19.36
N ILE A 9 -37.52 -38.33 -19.44
CA ILE A 9 -36.78 -37.51 -18.48
C ILE A 9 -37.04 -36.05 -18.83
N LEU A 10 -37.81 -35.37 -17.98
CA LEU A 10 -38.01 -33.93 -18.02
C LEU A 10 -36.71 -33.26 -17.54
N PHE A 11 -35.95 -32.71 -18.48
CA PHE A 11 -34.76 -31.90 -18.18
C PHE A 11 -35.23 -30.56 -17.62
N VAL A 12 -35.25 -30.43 -16.29
CA VAL A 12 -35.40 -29.12 -15.63
C VAL A 12 -34.05 -28.42 -15.73
N LEU A 13 -33.96 -27.49 -16.69
CA LEU A 13 -32.89 -26.50 -16.78
C LEU A 13 -32.86 -25.68 -15.48
N THR A 14 -31.89 -25.97 -14.61
CA THR A 14 -31.56 -25.14 -13.45
C THR A 14 -30.84 -23.88 -13.93
N TYR A 15 -31.62 -22.88 -14.36
CA TYR A 15 -31.14 -21.53 -14.57
C TYR A 15 -30.85 -20.86 -13.22
N GLY A 16 -29.58 -20.56 -12.98
CA GLY A 16 -29.09 -19.45 -12.15
C GLY A 16 -29.52 -19.41 -10.68
N MET A 17 -28.73 -20.01 -9.78
CA MET A 17 -28.59 -19.45 -8.44
C MET A 17 -27.83 -18.12 -8.56
N SER A 18 -28.56 -17.01 -8.60
CA SER A 18 -28.02 -15.74 -8.10
C SER A 18 -28.00 -15.84 -6.57
N GLU A 19 -26.85 -15.65 -5.94
CA GLU A 19 -26.75 -15.55 -4.49
C GLU A 19 -27.69 -14.44 -4.00
N LEU A 20 -28.54 -14.74 -3.00
CA LEU A 20 -29.36 -13.75 -2.32
C LEU A 20 -28.45 -12.74 -1.62
N ARG A 21 -28.13 -11.66 -2.32
CA ARG A 21 -27.44 -10.51 -1.75
C ARG A 21 -28.33 -9.88 -0.67
N SER A 22 -27.76 -9.61 0.51
CA SER A 22 -28.48 -8.93 1.58
C SER A 22 -29.08 -7.62 1.07
N GLN A 23 -30.35 -7.33 1.36
CA GLN A 23 -31.05 -6.09 0.98
C GLN A 23 -30.35 -4.80 1.48
N ASN A 24 -29.34 -4.94 2.35
CA ASN A 24 -28.59 -3.85 2.95
C ASN A 24 -27.28 -3.52 2.20
N ILE A 25 -26.90 -4.31 1.20
CA ILE A 25 -25.62 -4.18 0.47
C ILE A 25 -25.91 -3.81 -0.98
N SER A 26 -25.17 -2.82 -1.49
CA SER A 26 -25.23 -2.37 -2.88
C SER A 26 -23.85 -2.35 -3.52
N ASP A 27 -23.78 -2.46 -4.84
CA ASP A 27 -22.54 -2.17 -5.57
C ASP A 27 -22.29 -0.66 -5.61
N ILE A 28 -21.09 -0.29 -5.17
CA ILE A 28 -20.55 1.06 -5.32
C ILE A 28 -19.38 0.96 -6.29
N GLU A 29 -19.51 1.61 -7.44
CA GLU A 29 -18.41 1.83 -8.36
C GLU A 29 -17.59 3.02 -7.86
N VAL A 30 -16.34 2.77 -7.44
CA VAL A 30 -15.42 3.82 -7.02
C VAL A 30 -14.53 4.18 -8.19
N ILE A 31 -14.45 5.48 -8.50
CA ILE A 31 -13.65 6.03 -9.59
C ILE A 31 -12.36 6.59 -8.99
N PHE A 32 -11.22 6.13 -9.50
CA PHE A 32 -9.88 6.52 -9.03
C PHE A 32 -9.15 7.34 -10.07
N LYS A 33 -8.35 8.30 -9.58
CA LYS A 33 -7.41 9.02 -10.43
C LYS A 33 -6.28 8.06 -10.84
N LYS A 34 -6.08 7.89 -12.15
CA LYS A 34 -4.92 7.15 -12.66
C LYS A 34 -3.81 8.12 -13.03
N ALA A 35 -2.73 8.13 -12.24
CA ALA A 35 -1.49 8.78 -12.63
C ALA A 35 -0.72 7.90 -13.63
N SER A 36 -0.03 8.54 -14.55
CA SER A 36 0.89 7.86 -15.47
C SER A 36 2.32 7.98 -14.93
N HIS A 37 2.91 6.90 -14.46
CA HIS A 37 4.26 6.90 -13.89
C HIS A 37 5.37 6.92 -14.95
N GLN A 38 5.11 6.41 -16.16
CA GLN A 38 6.04 6.50 -17.29
C GLN A 38 5.81 7.72 -18.20
N ASN A 39 4.66 8.40 -18.09
CA ASN A 39 4.39 9.65 -18.79
C ASN A 39 3.61 10.62 -17.88
N PRO A 40 4.23 11.22 -16.85
CA PRO A 40 3.54 11.96 -15.78
C PRO A 40 2.72 13.16 -16.23
N TRP A 41 3.00 13.68 -17.42
CA TRP A 41 2.25 14.78 -18.05
C TRP A 41 0.93 14.34 -18.70
N LEU A 42 0.69 13.04 -18.88
CA LEU A 42 -0.56 12.53 -19.44
C LEU A 42 -1.60 12.25 -18.36
N VAL A 43 -2.83 12.72 -18.59
CA VAL A 43 -4.00 12.28 -17.83
C VAL A 43 -4.47 10.95 -18.43
N LYS A 44 -4.41 9.87 -17.64
CA LYS A 44 -4.96 8.57 -18.05
C LYS A 44 -6.45 8.50 -17.74
N GLU A 45 -7.15 7.64 -18.48
CA GLU A 45 -8.52 7.26 -18.14
C GLU A 45 -8.60 6.76 -16.70
N PRO A 46 -9.60 7.22 -15.93
CA PRO A 46 -9.74 6.83 -14.54
C PRO A 46 -10.04 5.33 -14.41
N ILE A 47 -9.59 4.74 -13.30
CA ILE A 47 -9.86 3.33 -12.99
C ILE A 47 -11.20 3.26 -12.26
N ARG A 48 -12.01 2.26 -12.61
CA ARG A 48 -13.28 1.96 -11.94
C ARG A 48 -13.14 0.65 -11.20
N LYS A 49 -13.51 0.61 -9.93
CA LYS A 49 -13.60 -0.64 -9.15
C LYS A 49 -14.96 -0.74 -8.49
N ILE A 50 -15.64 -1.85 -8.72
CA ILE A 50 -16.89 -2.17 -8.05
C ILE A 50 -16.57 -2.78 -6.69
N THR A 51 -17.21 -2.26 -5.66
CA THR A 51 -17.00 -2.67 -4.26
C THR A 51 -18.35 -2.80 -3.56
N PRO A 52 -18.52 -3.75 -2.63
CA PRO A 52 -19.72 -3.77 -1.79
C PRO A 52 -19.76 -2.50 -0.94
N GLY A 53 -20.94 -1.89 -0.85
CA GLY A 53 -21.20 -0.70 -0.06
C GLY A 53 -22.41 -0.85 0.86
N ILE A 54 -22.40 -0.12 1.96
CA ILE A 54 -23.51 -0.06 2.92
C ILE A 54 -23.91 1.39 3.20
N ARG A 55 -25.18 1.62 3.52
CA ARG A 55 -25.66 2.89 4.04
C ARG A 55 -25.52 2.91 5.56
N VAL A 56 -24.76 3.85 6.11
CA VAL A 56 -24.48 3.98 7.55
C VAL A 56 -25.17 5.19 8.20
N GLY A 57 -25.84 6.02 7.40
CA GLY A 57 -26.62 7.16 7.88
C GLY A 57 -27.58 7.69 6.82
N LYS A 58 -28.24 8.82 7.07
CA LYS A 58 -29.27 9.36 6.15
C LYS A 58 -28.71 9.57 4.74
N ASN A 59 -27.57 10.24 4.63
CA ASN A 59 -26.88 10.56 3.38
C ASN A 59 -25.44 10.00 3.38
N SER A 60 -25.19 8.96 4.19
CA SER A 60 -23.85 8.48 4.51
C SER A 60 -23.69 7.02 4.13
N TYR A 61 -22.62 6.73 3.41
CA TYR A 61 -22.31 5.43 2.83
C TYR A 61 -20.86 5.04 3.15
N PHE A 62 -20.59 3.75 3.19
CA PHE A 62 -19.27 3.21 3.51
C PHE A 62 -18.92 2.06 2.58
N THR A 63 -17.68 2.05 2.10
CA THR A 63 -17.10 0.97 1.29
C THR A 63 -15.62 0.79 1.61
N ILE A 64 -15.04 -0.31 1.14
CA ILE A 64 -13.64 -0.69 1.33
C ILE A 64 -13.06 -1.05 -0.04
N THR A 65 -11.86 -0.57 -0.35
CA THR A 65 -11.16 -0.81 -1.61
C THR A 65 -9.67 -1.14 -1.40
N ILE A 66 -8.94 -1.33 -2.50
CA ILE A 66 -7.50 -1.53 -2.50
C ILE A 66 -6.80 -0.18 -2.18
N PRO A 67 -5.84 -0.13 -1.24
CA PRO A 67 -5.04 1.04 -0.92
C PRO A 67 -4.21 1.42 -2.14
N ASN A 68 -3.72 2.66 -2.17
CA ASN A 68 -2.79 3.24 -3.17
C ASN A 68 -3.40 3.97 -4.35
N GLU A 69 -4.71 4.02 -4.45
CA GLU A 69 -5.36 4.85 -5.44
C GLU A 69 -6.29 5.80 -4.71
N LYS A 70 -6.07 7.11 -4.90
CA LYS A 70 -6.93 8.12 -4.30
C LYS A 70 -8.28 8.14 -5.02
N PRO A 71 -9.39 7.86 -4.32
CA PRO A 71 -10.71 7.90 -4.93
C PRO A 71 -11.09 9.36 -5.26
N LEU A 72 -11.70 9.57 -6.42
CA LEU A 72 -12.20 10.87 -6.88
C LEU A 72 -13.64 11.07 -6.44
N PHE A 73 -14.50 10.14 -6.83
CA PHE A 73 -15.91 10.06 -6.47
C PHE A 73 -16.34 8.60 -6.61
N ALA A 74 -17.57 8.29 -6.21
CA ALA A 74 -18.16 6.99 -6.45
C ALA A 74 -19.55 7.13 -7.06
N GLU A 75 -20.04 6.05 -7.64
CA GLU A 75 -21.37 5.95 -8.22
C GLU A 75 -22.10 4.75 -7.62
N LEU A 76 -23.35 4.97 -7.24
CA LEU A 76 -24.24 3.90 -6.81
C LEU A 76 -25.03 3.41 -8.03
N GLU A 77 -24.89 2.12 -8.37
CA GLU A 77 -25.60 1.52 -9.49
C GLU A 77 -27.10 1.39 -9.15
N ARG A 78 -27.97 1.85 -10.07
CA ARG A 78 -29.43 1.71 -9.95
C ARG A 78 -29.96 0.68 -10.92
N SER A 79 -31.02 -0.03 -10.52
CA SER A 79 -31.81 -0.91 -11.39
C SER A 79 -32.41 -0.20 -12.62
N ASN A 80 -32.51 1.13 -12.60
CA ASN A 80 -33.16 1.93 -13.64
C ASN A 80 -32.18 2.81 -14.46
N HIS A 81 -30.90 2.41 -14.59
CA HIS A 81 -29.90 3.05 -15.45
C HIS A 81 -29.54 4.52 -15.16
N SER A 82 -29.85 5.07 -13.96
CA SER A 82 -29.31 6.37 -13.52
C SER A 82 -28.32 6.19 -12.38
N ASN A 83 -27.04 6.46 -12.62
CA ASN A 83 -26.02 6.36 -11.58
C ASN A 83 -26.09 7.59 -10.67
N SER A 84 -26.16 7.37 -9.36
CA SER A 84 -26.14 8.47 -8.39
C SER A 84 -24.73 8.74 -7.93
N LYS A 85 -24.29 9.99 -8.04
CA LYS A 85 -22.94 10.37 -7.61
C LYS A 85 -22.85 10.45 -6.09
N LEU A 86 -21.77 9.88 -5.57
CA LEU A 86 -21.34 9.90 -4.19
C LEU A 86 -20.04 10.69 -4.11
N LYS A 87 -19.98 11.67 -3.21
CA LYS A 87 -18.76 12.42 -2.91
C LYS A 87 -17.93 11.65 -1.90
N VAL A 88 -16.61 11.60 -2.10
CA VAL A 88 -15.67 11.11 -1.10
C VAL A 88 -15.54 12.16 0.00
N GLU A 89 -15.99 11.83 1.20
CA GLU A 89 -15.83 12.69 2.38
C GLU A 89 -14.49 12.39 3.07
N ARG A 90 -14.15 11.10 3.25
CA ARG A 90 -12.87 10.68 3.83
C ARG A 90 -12.37 9.38 3.20
N TYR A 91 -11.05 9.22 3.16
CA TYR A 91 -10.35 8.04 2.69
C TYR A 91 -9.16 7.75 3.60
N ASP A 92 -9.01 6.51 4.05
CA ASP A 92 -7.82 6.01 4.74
C ASP A 92 -7.01 5.15 3.76
N SER A 93 -5.82 5.63 3.39
CA SER A 93 -4.93 4.95 2.45
C SER A 93 -4.20 3.74 3.04
N SER A 94 -4.19 3.58 4.37
CA SER A 94 -3.51 2.46 5.04
C SER A 94 -4.33 1.17 5.03
N ILE A 95 -5.67 1.29 5.03
CA ILE A 95 -6.63 0.17 5.11
C ILE A 95 -7.72 0.22 4.04
N GLY A 96 -7.72 1.22 3.16
CA GLY A 96 -8.64 1.32 2.02
C GLY A 96 -10.08 1.71 2.37
N PHE A 97 -10.33 2.27 3.54
CA PHE A 97 -11.68 2.64 4.00
C PHE A 97 -12.14 3.94 3.35
N ILE A 98 -13.38 3.97 2.84
CA ILE A 98 -13.95 5.15 2.18
C ILE A 98 -15.29 5.51 2.82
N HIS A 99 -15.39 6.75 3.30
CA HIS A 99 -16.64 7.37 3.71
C HIS A 99 -17.17 8.25 2.57
N LEU A 100 -18.41 7.98 2.19
CA LEU A 100 -19.07 8.56 1.04
C LEU A 100 -20.35 9.30 1.46
N THR A 101 -20.66 10.42 0.81
CA THR A 101 -21.91 11.17 1.02
C THR A 101 -22.66 11.40 -0.27
N SER A 102 -23.97 11.58 -0.18
CA SER A 102 -24.79 11.99 -1.32
C SER A 102 -25.77 13.11 -0.96
N ASP A 103 -26.13 13.91 -1.95
CA ASP A 103 -27.22 14.87 -1.84
C ASP A 103 -28.59 14.18 -1.92
N GLU A 104 -28.62 12.98 -2.51
CA GLU A 104 -29.81 12.15 -2.64
C GLU A 104 -29.87 11.07 -1.54
N VAL A 105 -31.08 10.68 -1.15
CA VAL A 105 -31.31 9.60 -0.20
C VAL A 105 -31.69 8.33 -0.94
N PHE A 106 -30.84 7.31 -0.91
CA PHE A 106 -31.14 6.02 -1.54
C PHE A 106 -31.96 5.11 -0.62
N ALA A 107 -32.83 4.29 -1.20
CA ALA A 107 -33.69 3.32 -0.53
C ALA A 107 -32.92 2.06 -0.06
N LEU A 108 -31.80 2.26 0.63
CA LEU A 108 -31.06 1.22 1.34
C LEU A 108 -31.36 1.34 2.83
N PRO A 109 -31.61 0.23 3.56
CA PRO A 109 -31.72 0.25 5.00
C PRO A 109 -30.44 0.78 5.66
N ILE A 110 -30.58 1.54 6.74
CA ILE A 110 -29.42 2.03 7.50
C ILE A 110 -28.86 0.87 8.32
N VAL A 111 -27.59 0.57 8.09
CA VAL A 111 -26.80 -0.39 8.88
C VAL A 111 -26.18 0.35 10.06
N LYS A 112 -26.47 -0.14 11.27
CA LYS A 112 -25.91 0.41 12.51
C LYS A 112 -24.48 -0.09 12.70
N VAL A 113 -23.55 0.83 12.93
CA VAL A 113 -22.14 0.54 13.23
C VAL A 113 -21.91 0.80 14.71
N ASP A 114 -21.92 -0.26 15.51
CA ASP A 114 -21.75 -0.22 16.97
C ASP A 114 -20.99 -1.47 17.42
N SER A 115 -19.71 -1.33 17.79
CA SER A 115 -18.86 -2.46 18.16
C SER A 115 -19.35 -3.20 19.41
N PRO A 116 -19.82 -2.55 20.50
CA PRO A 116 -20.30 -3.27 21.68
C PRO A 116 -21.50 -4.18 21.39
N THR A 117 -22.43 -3.74 20.54
CA THR A 117 -23.58 -4.57 20.12
C THR A 117 -23.13 -5.66 19.17
N ALA A 118 -22.26 -5.36 18.20
CA ALA A 118 -21.71 -6.36 17.28
C ALA A 118 -21.04 -7.53 18.05
N GLN A 119 -20.25 -7.23 19.08
CA GLN A 119 -19.63 -8.24 19.96
C GLN A 119 -20.64 -9.15 20.68
N LYS A 120 -21.88 -8.70 20.91
CA LYS A 120 -22.92 -9.49 21.59
C LYS A 120 -23.72 -10.36 20.63
N ILE A 121 -23.97 -9.89 19.41
CA ILE A 121 -24.91 -10.54 18.47
C ILE A 121 -24.21 -11.35 17.36
N CYS A 122 -22.94 -11.06 17.12
CA CYS A 122 -22.15 -11.71 16.09
C CYS A 122 -21.25 -12.77 16.74
N ASN A 123 -21.26 -13.97 16.17
CA ASN A 123 -20.44 -15.07 16.67
C ASN A 123 -19.04 -14.97 16.05
N TYR A 124 -18.10 -14.42 16.80
CA TYR A 124 -16.69 -14.37 16.43
C TYR A 124 -15.92 -15.55 17.02
N LYS A 125 -14.96 -16.07 16.26
CA LYS A 125 -14.04 -17.12 16.73
C LYS A 125 -12.74 -16.50 17.26
N SER A 126 -11.66 -17.27 17.22
CA SER A 126 -10.30 -16.78 17.45
C SER A 126 -9.98 -15.59 16.55
N SER A 127 -9.09 -14.73 17.04
CA SER A 127 -8.64 -13.56 16.31
C SER A 127 -7.14 -13.61 16.09
N ASP A 128 -6.70 -13.21 14.90
CA ASP A 128 -5.29 -13.11 14.54
C ASP A 128 -5.02 -11.76 13.87
N TYR A 129 -3.81 -11.23 14.04
CA TYR A 129 -3.35 -10.11 13.23
C TYR A 129 -2.95 -10.59 11.84
N ILE A 130 -3.53 -9.98 10.80
CA ILE A 130 -3.34 -10.33 9.39
C ILE A 130 -2.94 -9.07 8.62
N THR A 131 -1.89 -9.19 7.80
CA THR A 131 -1.57 -8.17 6.80
C THR A 131 -2.30 -8.54 5.52
N PHE A 132 -3.43 -7.87 5.27
CA PHE A 132 -4.21 -8.12 4.07
C PHE A 132 -3.55 -7.50 2.83
N SER A 133 -3.85 -8.03 1.64
CA SER A 133 -3.35 -7.48 0.37
C SER A 133 -3.75 -6.02 0.12
N PHE A 134 -4.80 -5.54 0.79
CA PHE A 134 -5.28 -4.16 0.74
C PHE A 134 -4.89 -3.34 1.99
N SER A 135 -3.99 -3.84 2.85
CA SER A 135 -3.62 -3.12 4.06
C SER A 135 -2.12 -3.04 4.22
N TYR A 136 -1.60 -1.86 4.52
CA TYR A 136 -0.21 -1.66 4.91
C TYR A 136 0.05 -1.94 6.39
N VAL A 137 -1.03 -2.07 7.15
CA VAL A 137 -0.98 -2.32 8.59
C VAL A 137 -1.52 -3.70 8.90
N PRO A 138 -0.94 -4.42 9.88
CA PRO A 138 -1.54 -5.64 10.38
C PRO A 138 -2.85 -5.30 11.10
N LEU A 139 -3.95 -5.91 10.66
CA LEU A 139 -5.27 -5.72 11.26
C LEU A 139 -5.68 -6.95 12.06
N LEU A 140 -6.25 -6.74 13.25
CA LEU A 140 -6.90 -7.81 13.97
C LEU A 140 -8.11 -8.29 13.17
N ALA A 141 -8.20 -9.58 12.89
CA ALA A 141 -9.32 -10.18 12.19
C ALA A 141 -9.82 -11.41 12.93
N TYR A 142 -11.12 -11.63 12.94
CA TYR A 142 -11.72 -12.86 13.45
C TYR A 142 -11.73 -13.93 12.37
N ARG A 143 -11.50 -15.19 12.77
CA ARG A 143 -11.60 -16.32 11.85
C ARG A 143 -13.07 -16.64 11.51
N SER A 144 -13.34 -16.88 10.24
CA SER A 144 -14.59 -17.43 9.72
C SER A 144 -14.41 -18.89 9.28
N ASP A 145 -15.43 -19.70 9.48
CA ASP A 145 -15.49 -21.07 8.93
C ASP A 145 -15.81 -21.08 7.44
N THR A 146 -16.46 -20.02 6.97
CA THR A 146 -16.82 -19.89 5.56
C THR A 146 -15.71 -19.17 4.82
N TYR A 147 -15.39 -19.67 3.63
CA TYR A 147 -14.58 -18.95 2.66
C TYR A 147 -15.52 -18.17 1.73
N VAL A 148 -15.13 -16.95 1.36
CA VAL A 148 -15.85 -16.13 0.37
C VAL A 148 -14.89 -15.71 -0.73
N ASP A 149 -15.29 -15.92 -1.98
CA ASP A 149 -14.51 -15.50 -3.15
C ASP A 149 -14.46 -13.98 -3.27
N GLN A 150 -15.60 -13.33 -3.03
CA GLN A 150 -15.74 -11.89 -3.04
C GLN A 150 -15.87 -11.36 -1.63
N ALA A 151 -15.13 -10.29 -1.34
CA ALA A 151 -15.22 -9.61 -0.06
C ALA A 151 -16.63 -9.03 0.15
N GLN A 152 -17.15 -9.09 1.38
CA GLN A 152 -18.52 -8.67 1.67
C GLN A 152 -18.71 -8.18 3.10
N PHE A 153 -19.72 -7.33 3.31
CA PHE A 153 -20.15 -6.93 4.65
C PHE A 153 -21.00 -8.03 5.30
N ILE A 154 -20.76 -8.29 6.59
CA ILE A 154 -21.60 -9.19 7.39
C ILE A 154 -22.56 -8.32 8.21
N ILE A 155 -23.86 -8.52 8.04
CA ILE A 155 -24.90 -7.76 8.75
C ILE A 155 -25.84 -8.73 9.46
N ARG A 156 -26.12 -8.50 10.74
CA ARG A 156 -27.10 -9.26 11.53
C ARG A 156 -28.02 -8.31 12.27
N ASN A 157 -29.34 -8.50 12.15
CA ASN A 157 -30.36 -7.68 12.81
C ASN A 157 -30.18 -6.16 12.57
N GLY A 158 -29.69 -5.78 11.38
CA GLY A 158 -29.42 -4.38 11.02
C GLY A 158 -28.12 -3.79 11.59
N PHE A 159 -27.29 -4.58 12.28
CA PHE A 159 -25.99 -4.18 12.79
C PHE A 159 -24.85 -4.79 11.98
N LEU A 160 -23.79 -4.01 11.77
CA LEU A 160 -22.58 -4.45 11.11
C LEU A 160 -21.78 -5.39 12.03
N CYS A 161 -21.54 -6.62 11.60
CA CYS A 161 -20.66 -7.59 12.26
C CYS A 161 -19.21 -7.50 11.76
N GLY A 162 -18.94 -6.88 10.62
CA GLY A 162 -17.61 -6.72 10.08
C GLY A 162 -17.56 -6.85 8.56
N PHE A 163 -16.35 -6.96 8.02
CA PHE A 163 -16.09 -7.14 6.61
C PHE A 163 -15.30 -8.42 6.38
N GLN A 164 -15.89 -9.37 5.65
CA GLN A 164 -15.28 -10.67 5.38
C GLN A 164 -14.46 -10.65 4.10
N ILE A 165 -13.25 -11.16 4.17
CA ILE A 165 -12.34 -11.40 3.05
C ILE A 165 -11.78 -12.80 3.24
N GLN A 166 -12.03 -13.69 2.27
CA GLN A 166 -11.68 -15.11 2.39
C GLN A 166 -12.23 -15.69 3.71
N ASN A 167 -11.38 -16.23 4.59
CA ASN A 167 -11.75 -16.76 5.90
C ASN A 167 -11.60 -15.76 7.06
N SER A 168 -11.44 -14.46 6.80
CA SER A 168 -11.13 -13.47 7.84
C SER A 168 -12.17 -12.37 7.88
N ILE A 169 -12.60 -11.99 9.09
CA ILE A 169 -13.59 -10.94 9.32
C ILE A 169 -12.89 -9.76 10.01
N ILE A 170 -12.80 -8.64 9.32
CA ILE A 170 -12.34 -7.37 9.89
C ILE A 170 -13.43 -6.86 10.83
N PRO A 171 -13.13 -6.67 12.13
CA PRO A 171 -14.11 -6.30 13.13
C PRO A 171 -14.70 -4.90 12.95
N THR A 172 -15.96 -4.75 13.35
CA THR A 172 -16.72 -3.48 13.31
C THR A 172 -16.01 -2.31 13.98
N PHE A 173 -15.16 -2.53 14.99
CA PHE A 173 -14.48 -1.43 15.70
C PHE A 173 -13.56 -0.60 14.80
N TYR A 174 -12.96 -1.18 13.75
CA TYR A 174 -12.16 -0.41 12.78
C TYR A 174 -13.06 0.56 12.02
N MET A 175 -14.21 0.09 11.52
CA MET A 175 -15.17 0.90 10.79
C MET A 175 -15.82 1.95 11.68
N GLU A 176 -16.20 1.58 12.91
CA GLU A 176 -16.78 2.50 13.88
C GLU A 176 -15.82 3.65 14.19
N LYS A 177 -14.55 3.33 14.47
CA LYS A 177 -13.52 4.33 14.75
C LYS A 177 -13.27 5.22 13.53
N PHE A 178 -13.14 4.64 12.34
CA PHE A 178 -13.05 5.39 11.09
C PHE A 178 -14.23 6.34 10.93
N LEU A 179 -15.47 5.88 11.07
CA LEU A 179 -16.67 6.68 10.84
C LEU A 179 -16.89 7.78 11.90
N ASN A 180 -16.50 7.57 13.15
CA ASN A 180 -16.79 8.49 14.26
C ASN A 180 -15.66 9.47 14.60
N ASP A 181 -14.40 9.15 14.32
CA ASP A 181 -13.27 10.01 14.70
C ASP A 181 -13.25 11.30 13.85
N LYS A 182 -13.15 12.46 14.53
CA LYS A 182 -13.06 13.79 13.90
C LYS A 182 -11.70 14.06 13.25
N ASN A 183 -10.66 13.37 13.74
CA ASN A 183 -9.34 13.37 13.13
C ASN A 183 -9.25 12.23 12.11
N PRO A 184 -8.33 12.29 11.13
CA PRO A 184 -8.06 11.16 10.27
C PRO A 184 -7.84 9.93 11.15
N PHE A 185 -8.65 8.90 10.93
CA PHE A 185 -8.38 7.61 11.53
C PHE A 185 -7.05 7.13 10.95
N GLU A 186 -6.05 6.97 11.79
CA GLU A 186 -4.76 6.45 11.40
C GLU A 186 -4.48 5.23 12.28
N VAL A 187 -4.33 4.07 11.63
CA VAL A 187 -3.96 2.83 12.32
C VAL A 187 -2.46 2.87 12.59
N PRO A 188 -2.02 2.74 13.87
CA PRO A 188 -0.60 2.70 14.17
C PRO A 188 0.04 1.44 13.57
N HIS A 189 1.27 1.59 13.10
CA HIS A 189 2.07 0.51 12.56
C HIS A 189 3.19 0.12 13.56
N PRO A 190 3.52 -1.18 13.75
CA PRO A 190 4.58 -1.60 14.68
C PRO A 190 5.99 -1.14 14.25
N GLY A 191 6.18 -0.90 12.96
CA GLY A 191 7.42 -0.40 12.35
C GLY A 191 8.44 -1.47 11.99
N PHE A 192 8.13 -2.75 12.21
CA PHE A 192 9.02 -3.86 11.90
C PHE A 192 8.23 -5.16 11.68
N GLN A 193 8.86 -6.13 11.01
CA GLN A 193 8.40 -7.52 10.90
C GLN A 193 9.27 -8.43 11.77
N PHE A 194 8.72 -9.59 12.14
CA PHE A 194 9.41 -10.57 12.96
C PHE A 194 9.00 -12.00 12.60
N VAL A 195 9.82 -12.95 13.04
CA VAL A 195 9.54 -14.39 12.98
C VAL A 195 9.30 -14.90 14.39
N SER A 196 8.19 -15.62 14.58
CA SER A 196 7.88 -16.33 15.84
C SER A 196 8.00 -17.85 15.72
N ALA A 197 7.94 -18.39 14.51
CA ALA A 197 8.05 -19.83 14.23
C ALA A 197 9.52 -20.27 14.12
N LEU A 198 10.26 -20.15 15.22
CA LEU A 198 11.70 -20.44 15.27
C LEU A 198 11.98 -21.94 15.44
N THR A 199 12.98 -22.48 14.75
CA THR A 199 13.50 -23.82 15.00
C THR A 199 14.11 -23.93 16.40
N ASN A 200 14.34 -25.15 16.89
CA ASN A 200 14.99 -25.32 18.21
C ASN A 200 16.41 -24.74 18.23
N SER A 201 17.16 -24.86 17.13
CA SER A 201 18.49 -24.26 17.00
C SER A 201 18.45 -22.73 17.03
N GLU A 202 17.46 -22.10 16.37
CA GLU A 202 17.28 -20.66 16.44
C GLU A 202 16.88 -20.21 17.86
N LEU A 203 16.03 -20.98 18.54
CA LEU A 203 15.67 -20.69 19.93
C LEU A 203 16.91 -20.73 20.84
N GLU A 204 17.75 -21.76 20.72
CA GLU A 204 19.00 -21.87 21.50
C GLU A 204 19.99 -20.75 21.19
N PHE A 205 20.10 -20.37 19.90
CA PHE A 205 21.00 -19.30 19.45
C PHE A 205 20.56 -17.92 19.93
N TYR A 206 19.29 -17.56 19.72
CA TYR A 206 18.77 -16.23 20.05
C TYR A 206 18.41 -16.08 21.53
N PHE A 207 18.07 -17.17 22.23
CA PHE A 207 17.55 -17.16 23.60
C PHE A 207 18.29 -18.16 24.53
N PRO A 208 19.59 -17.95 24.81
CA PRO A 208 20.43 -18.91 25.55
C PRO A 208 20.01 -19.15 27.01
N SER A 209 19.26 -18.25 27.63
CA SER A 209 18.73 -18.40 29.00
C SER A 209 17.45 -19.25 29.07
N LYS A 210 17.12 -20.03 28.04
CA LYS A 210 15.83 -20.74 27.86
C LYS A 210 14.62 -19.80 27.86
N SER A 211 14.80 -18.50 27.67
CA SER A 211 13.73 -17.57 27.35
C SER A 211 13.15 -17.89 25.96
N LYS A 212 12.00 -17.29 25.64
CA LYS A 212 11.40 -17.39 24.30
C LYS A 212 10.88 -16.02 23.90
N GLY A 213 10.72 -15.82 22.61
CA GLY A 213 10.22 -14.57 22.06
C GLY A 213 10.19 -14.59 20.55
N ILE A 214 10.24 -13.40 19.97
CA ILE A 214 10.22 -13.20 18.51
C ILE A 214 11.55 -12.61 18.05
N VAL A 215 11.95 -12.92 16.81
CA VAL A 215 13.18 -12.39 16.22
C VAL A 215 12.83 -11.41 15.12
N VAL A 216 13.40 -10.21 15.17
CA VAL A 216 13.17 -9.16 14.17
C VAL A 216 13.74 -9.61 12.82
N SER A 217 12.93 -9.58 11.78
CA SER A 217 13.33 -9.93 10.41
C SER A 217 13.54 -8.71 9.52
N GLN A 218 12.82 -7.62 9.77
CA GLN A 218 12.87 -6.40 8.98
C GLN A 218 12.43 -5.21 9.82
N VAL A 219 13.02 -4.04 9.60
CA VAL A 219 12.63 -2.78 10.25
C VAL A 219 12.36 -1.75 9.16
N TYR A 220 11.22 -1.08 9.22
CA TYR A 220 10.83 -0.06 8.25
C TYR A 220 11.36 1.32 8.63
N PRO A 221 12.03 2.03 7.71
CA PRO A 221 12.50 3.38 7.99
C PRO A 221 11.34 4.36 8.08
N GLY A 222 11.43 5.33 8.99
CA GLY A 222 10.41 6.36 9.19
C GLY A 222 9.04 5.92 9.75
N VAL A 223 8.86 4.69 10.26
CA VAL A 223 7.54 4.17 10.72
C VAL A 223 7.51 3.70 12.18
N GLY A 224 8.65 3.52 12.85
CA GLY A 224 8.68 3.00 14.21
C GLY A 224 10.06 3.05 14.84
N PRO A 225 10.62 1.93 15.36
CA PRO A 225 11.92 1.92 16.03
C PRO A 225 13.09 1.96 15.03
N ALA A 226 12.91 2.63 13.89
CA ALA A 226 13.95 2.80 12.88
C ALA A 226 15.24 3.31 13.54
N PHE A 227 16.38 2.73 13.14
CA PHE A 227 17.71 3.00 13.69
C PHE A 227 17.97 2.58 15.15
N GLN A 228 16.96 2.10 15.89
CA GLN A 228 17.12 1.59 17.25
C GLN A 228 17.02 0.06 17.33
N LEU A 229 16.17 -0.54 16.49
CA LEU A 229 15.96 -1.97 16.35
C LEU A 229 16.58 -2.46 15.04
N PHE A 230 17.17 -3.65 15.03
CA PHE A 230 17.82 -4.22 13.85
C PHE A 230 17.39 -5.67 13.61
N PRO A 231 17.40 -6.15 12.35
CA PRO A 231 17.22 -7.58 12.05
C PRO A 231 18.19 -8.45 12.88
N GLY A 232 17.67 -9.55 13.42
CA GLY A 232 18.39 -10.44 14.33
C GLY A 232 18.29 -10.06 15.82
N ASP A 233 17.73 -8.89 16.17
CA ASP A 233 17.38 -8.61 17.55
C ASP A 233 16.27 -9.57 18.02
N ALA A 234 16.46 -10.18 19.19
CA ALA A 234 15.50 -11.11 19.76
C ALA A 234 14.68 -10.43 20.85
N ILE A 235 13.40 -10.17 20.61
CA ILE A 235 12.50 -9.50 21.56
C ILE A 235 12.00 -10.54 22.58
N THR A 236 12.22 -10.26 23.85
CA THR A 236 11.86 -11.13 24.99
C THR A 236 10.69 -10.60 25.80
N ALA A 237 10.46 -9.28 25.82
CA ALA A 237 9.31 -8.67 26.47
C ALA A 237 8.84 -7.41 25.72
N ILE A 238 7.53 -7.13 25.82
CA ILE A 238 6.88 -5.97 25.22
C ILE A 238 6.03 -5.29 26.29
N ASN A 239 6.24 -4.00 26.52
CA ASN A 239 5.53 -3.20 27.52
C ASN A 239 5.51 -3.85 28.91
N GLY A 240 6.66 -4.41 29.32
CA GLY A 240 6.83 -5.07 30.61
C GLY A 240 6.24 -6.50 30.69
N GLN A 241 5.62 -7.01 29.62
CA GLN A 241 5.11 -8.38 29.58
C GLN A 241 6.08 -9.30 28.86
N GLU A 242 6.58 -10.32 29.56
CA GLU A 242 7.46 -11.34 28.98
C GLU A 242 6.72 -12.19 27.94
N LEU A 243 7.38 -12.49 26.82
CA LEU A 243 6.81 -13.30 25.74
C LEU A 243 6.91 -14.81 26.01
N ASN A 244 7.82 -15.23 26.90
CA ASN A 244 8.05 -16.63 27.28
C ASN A 244 6.80 -17.33 27.87
N ARG A 245 5.82 -16.55 28.35
CA ARG A 245 4.56 -17.02 28.92
C ARG A 245 3.54 -17.46 27.88
N PHE A 246 3.75 -17.11 26.61
CA PHE A 246 2.84 -17.43 25.53
C PHE A 246 3.30 -18.68 24.79
N ASP A 247 2.34 -19.46 24.33
CA ASP A 247 2.63 -20.60 23.46
C ASP A 247 3.19 -20.13 22.11
N ARG A 248 4.07 -20.95 21.53
CA ARG A 248 4.76 -20.63 20.27
C ARG A 248 3.81 -20.32 19.12
N ILE A 249 2.65 -20.97 19.10
CA ILE A 249 1.62 -20.80 18.06
C ILE A 249 0.99 -19.40 18.17
N GLU A 250 0.74 -18.90 19.37
CA GLU A 250 0.10 -17.59 19.59
C GLU A 250 1.09 -16.43 19.67
N MET A 251 2.39 -16.73 19.82
CA MET A 251 3.42 -15.74 20.18
C MET A 251 3.46 -14.52 19.27
N GLY A 252 3.33 -14.70 17.95
CA GLY A 252 3.31 -13.58 17.02
C GLY A 252 2.06 -12.72 17.15
N ASN A 253 0.90 -13.35 17.31
CA ASN A 253 -0.37 -12.66 17.52
C ASN A 253 -0.36 -11.85 18.83
N LYS A 254 0.14 -12.45 19.93
CA LYS A 254 0.28 -11.77 21.22
C LYS A 254 1.30 -10.63 21.18
N ALA A 255 2.40 -10.78 20.45
CA ALA A 255 3.37 -9.71 20.30
C ALA A 255 2.75 -8.48 19.62
N LEU A 256 2.03 -8.67 18.52
CA LEU A 256 1.30 -7.58 17.86
C LEU A 256 0.23 -6.97 18.77
N ASP A 257 -0.49 -7.79 19.54
CA ASP A 257 -1.48 -7.31 20.50
C ASP A 257 -0.87 -6.39 21.56
N LEU A 258 0.25 -6.80 22.16
CA LEU A 258 0.97 -6.01 23.15
C LEU A 258 1.53 -4.70 22.56
N ILE A 259 1.89 -4.69 21.28
CA ILE A 259 2.35 -3.49 20.58
C ILE A 259 1.16 -2.55 20.31
N LEU A 260 0.10 -3.06 19.69
CA LEU A 260 -0.95 -2.26 19.04
C LEU A 260 -2.17 -1.99 19.90
N ARG A 261 -2.35 -2.69 21.03
CA ARG A 261 -3.54 -2.51 21.89
C ARG A 261 -3.21 -2.22 23.34
N SER A 262 -4.19 -1.59 23.99
CA SER A 262 -4.32 -1.49 25.44
C SER A 262 -5.67 -2.08 25.82
N GLY A 263 -5.66 -3.37 26.21
CA GLY A 263 -6.88 -4.15 26.41
C GLY A 263 -7.72 -4.22 25.12
N SER A 264 -9.00 -3.85 25.21
CA SER A 264 -9.90 -3.88 24.06
C SER A 264 -9.75 -2.68 23.12
N LYS A 265 -8.84 -1.73 23.36
CA LYS A 265 -8.67 -0.53 22.55
C LYS A 265 -7.41 -0.58 21.70
N LEU A 266 -7.51 -0.14 20.44
CA LEU A 266 -6.35 0.15 19.60
C LEU A 266 -5.61 1.37 20.15
N LYS A 267 -4.29 1.28 20.27
CA LYS A 267 -3.43 2.39 20.65
C LYS A 267 -3.50 3.53 19.64
N ALA A 268 -3.07 4.71 20.07
CA ALA A 268 -2.95 5.89 19.22
C ALA A 268 -1.54 6.01 18.62
N ILE A 269 -1.44 6.77 17.54
CA ILE A 269 -0.14 7.29 17.10
C ILE A 269 0.44 8.17 18.20
N GLY A 270 1.74 8.05 18.41
CA GLY A 270 2.45 8.68 19.52
C GLY A 270 2.42 7.88 20.82
N ASP A 271 1.68 6.77 20.91
CA ASP A 271 1.77 5.88 22.07
C ASP A 271 3.15 5.22 22.13
N LYS A 272 3.71 5.17 23.34
CA LYS A 272 5.03 4.58 23.59
C LYS A 272 4.97 3.05 23.62
N VAL A 273 5.97 2.40 23.03
CA VAL A 273 6.21 0.96 23.11
C VAL A 273 7.61 0.72 23.65
N SER A 274 7.70 -0.14 24.68
CA SER A 274 8.97 -0.60 25.24
C SER A 274 9.23 -2.05 24.82
N LEU A 275 10.41 -2.32 24.26
CA LEU A 275 10.88 -3.64 23.86
C LEU A 275 12.09 -4.01 24.71
N HIS A 276 12.05 -5.16 25.37
CA HIS A 276 13.24 -5.78 25.94
C HIS A 276 13.78 -6.75 24.90
N ILE A 277 15.04 -6.56 24.50
CA ILE A 277 15.66 -7.34 23.45
C ILE A 277 16.97 -7.99 23.91
N LEU A 278 17.40 -9.02 23.21
CA LEU A 278 18.75 -9.54 23.22
C LEU A 278 19.40 -9.20 21.87
N ARG A 279 20.49 -8.44 21.91
CA ARG A 279 21.34 -8.16 20.74
C ARG A 279 22.68 -8.81 20.95
N ASN A 280 23.03 -9.78 20.11
CA ASN A 280 24.22 -10.61 20.28
C ASN A 280 24.31 -11.19 21.71
N GLY A 281 23.18 -11.67 22.23
CA GLY A 281 23.05 -12.21 23.58
C GLY A 281 23.04 -11.19 24.72
N LYS A 282 23.25 -9.89 24.45
CA LYS A 282 23.27 -8.83 25.48
C LYS A 282 21.89 -8.19 25.63
N PRO A 283 21.36 -8.05 26.86
CA PRO A 283 20.07 -7.42 27.09
C PRO A 283 20.11 -5.91 26.84
N LEU A 284 19.10 -5.39 26.15
CA LEU A 284 18.87 -3.96 25.91
C LEU A 284 17.38 -3.64 26.04
N ILE A 285 17.06 -2.39 26.37
CA ILE A 285 15.68 -1.88 26.35
C ILE A 285 15.61 -0.78 25.29
N ILE A 286 14.70 -0.95 24.34
CA ILE A 286 14.41 0.04 23.30
C ILE A 286 13.04 0.64 23.57
N ASN A 287 12.93 1.95 23.44
CA ASN A 287 11.66 2.65 23.53
C ASN A 287 11.42 3.43 22.24
N TYR A 288 10.25 3.28 21.64
CA TYR A 288 9.85 4.02 20.46
C TYR A 288 8.38 4.42 20.54
N TYR A 289 7.94 5.28 19.63
CA TYR A 289 6.56 5.72 19.53
C TYR A 289 5.92 5.13 18.29
N LEU A 290 4.67 4.68 18.40
CA LEU A 290 3.89 4.21 17.26
C LEU A 290 3.67 5.36 16.27
N GLN A 291 3.87 5.08 14.98
CA GLN A 291 3.62 6.03 13.91
C GLN A 291 2.67 5.43 12.88
N LYS A 292 2.15 6.27 11.98
CA LYS A 292 1.48 5.78 10.78
C LYS A 292 2.47 5.12 9.84
N TYR A 293 1.98 4.22 9.01
CA TYR A 293 2.77 3.71 7.89
C TYR A 293 3.12 4.85 6.91
N SER A 294 4.38 4.92 6.50
CA SER A 294 4.91 5.89 5.54
C SER A 294 6.07 5.27 4.78
N GLU A 295 6.11 5.48 3.47
CA GLU A 295 7.22 5.06 2.61
C GLU A 295 8.15 6.24 2.27
N GLU A 296 8.02 7.38 2.95
CA GLU A 296 8.85 8.57 2.67
C GLU A 296 10.35 8.32 2.84
N GLU A 297 10.75 7.43 3.74
CA GLU A 297 12.16 7.07 3.94
C GLU A 297 12.56 5.77 3.20
N PHE A 298 11.67 5.20 2.39
CA PHE A 298 11.96 3.98 1.64
C PHE A 298 12.81 4.34 0.41
N LEU A 299 13.82 3.51 0.10
CA LEU A 299 14.66 3.67 -1.08
C LEU A 299 13.84 3.55 -2.38
N VAL A 300 12.86 2.64 -2.40
CA VAL A 300 11.92 2.44 -3.50
C VAL A 300 10.51 2.34 -2.90
N PRO A 301 9.75 3.43 -2.82
CA PRO A 301 8.38 3.35 -2.31
C PRO A 301 7.48 2.66 -3.35
N GLU A 302 6.39 2.05 -2.90
CA GLU A 302 5.34 1.51 -3.77
C GLU A 302 4.67 2.65 -4.54
N THR A 303 4.36 3.74 -3.85
CA THR A 303 3.76 4.94 -4.44
C THR A 303 4.52 6.21 -4.10
N HIS A 304 4.42 7.22 -4.97
CA HIS A 304 5.03 8.51 -4.69
C HIS A 304 4.16 9.29 -3.67
N PRO A 305 4.73 9.93 -2.62
CA PRO A 305 3.96 10.62 -1.57
C PRO A 305 2.99 11.71 -2.08
N ALA A 306 3.31 12.32 -3.23
CA ALA A 306 2.50 13.38 -3.83
C ALA A 306 1.33 12.88 -4.72
N ASP A 307 1.00 11.59 -4.70
CA ASP A 307 0.05 10.88 -5.61
C ASP A 307 0.45 10.90 -7.10
N THR A 308 1.29 11.86 -7.52
CA THR A 308 1.87 11.97 -8.86
C THR A 308 3.38 11.75 -8.82
N PRO A 309 3.95 11.12 -9.86
CA PRO A 309 5.39 10.91 -9.93
C PRO A 309 6.12 12.24 -10.06
N TYR A 310 7.20 12.39 -9.31
CA TYR A 310 8.15 13.45 -9.56
C TYR A 310 8.95 13.18 -10.82
N TYR A 311 9.14 14.22 -11.63
CA TYR A 311 9.95 14.12 -12.83
C TYR A 311 10.72 15.39 -13.14
N TYR A 312 11.75 15.23 -13.96
CA TYR A 312 12.54 16.31 -14.54
C TYR A 312 12.95 15.95 -15.96
N ILE A 313 12.82 16.88 -16.89
CA ILE A 313 13.27 16.77 -18.28
C ILE A 313 14.32 17.84 -18.52
N SER A 314 15.48 17.45 -19.06
CA SER A 314 16.49 18.38 -19.55
C SER A 314 17.34 17.77 -20.66
N GLY A 315 17.61 18.51 -21.73
CA GLY A 315 18.30 18.00 -22.91
C GLY A 315 17.52 16.90 -23.63
N GLY A 316 16.19 16.88 -23.45
CA GLY A 316 15.31 15.79 -23.89
C GLY A 316 15.44 14.50 -23.08
N LEU A 317 16.24 14.48 -22.01
CA LEU A 317 16.37 13.32 -21.13
C LEU A 317 15.25 13.35 -20.08
N PHE A 318 14.37 12.34 -20.06
CA PHE A 318 13.28 12.25 -19.10
C PHE A 318 13.68 11.43 -17.88
N PHE A 319 13.77 12.11 -16.73
CA PHE A 319 14.14 11.53 -15.45
C PHE A 319 12.93 11.42 -14.50
N THR A 320 12.89 10.33 -13.73
CA THR A 320 11.86 10.05 -12.72
C THR A 320 12.46 9.22 -11.59
N GLU A 321 11.70 8.98 -10.53
CA GLU A 321 12.09 8.08 -9.44
C GLU A 321 11.50 6.67 -9.64
N LEU A 322 12.29 5.64 -9.33
CA LEU A 322 11.81 4.27 -9.29
C LEU A 322 10.78 4.12 -8.16
N THR A 323 9.60 3.61 -8.52
CA THR A 323 8.53 3.25 -7.58
C THR A 323 7.93 1.91 -7.98
N GLY A 324 7.21 1.26 -7.06
CA GLY A 324 6.42 0.06 -7.38
C GLY A 324 5.42 0.33 -8.52
N ASN A 325 4.71 1.46 -8.45
CA ASN A 325 3.80 1.89 -9.50
C ASN A 325 4.47 2.15 -10.87
N TYR A 326 5.70 2.66 -10.89
CA TYR A 326 6.47 2.81 -12.15
C TYR A 326 6.63 1.46 -12.87
N LEU A 327 6.99 0.42 -12.11
CA LEU A 327 7.13 -0.93 -12.65
C LEU A 327 5.78 -1.53 -13.05
N LYS A 328 4.74 -1.35 -12.23
CA LYS A 328 3.39 -1.88 -12.53
C LYS A 328 2.79 -1.31 -13.82
N GLU A 329 3.31 -0.20 -14.36
CA GLU A 329 2.89 0.31 -15.68
C GLU A 329 3.25 -0.62 -16.85
N PHE A 330 4.18 -1.55 -16.67
CA PHE A 330 4.47 -2.60 -17.66
C PHE A 330 3.37 -3.69 -17.75
N GLY A 331 2.23 -3.48 -17.08
CA GLY A 331 1.04 -4.31 -17.11
C GLY A 331 1.04 -5.43 -16.07
N GLU A 332 0.06 -6.33 -16.15
CA GLU A 332 -0.10 -7.45 -15.20
C GLU A 332 1.17 -8.32 -15.10
N ASN A 333 1.89 -8.45 -16.21
CA ASN A 333 3.14 -9.19 -16.31
C ASN A 333 4.39 -8.34 -16.05
N TYR A 334 4.27 -7.24 -15.29
CA TYR A 334 5.40 -6.32 -15.07
C TYR A 334 6.66 -7.01 -14.55
N ARG A 335 6.54 -8.03 -13.69
CA ARG A 335 7.69 -8.81 -13.19
C ARG A 335 8.48 -9.48 -14.32
N LYS A 336 7.79 -9.88 -15.38
CA LYS A 336 8.42 -10.46 -16.59
C LYS A 336 8.99 -9.37 -17.48
N ASN A 337 8.24 -8.29 -17.69
CA ASN A 337 8.48 -7.27 -18.71
C ASN A 337 9.45 -6.16 -18.27
N SER A 338 9.61 -5.94 -16.96
CA SER A 338 10.50 -4.91 -16.42
C SER A 338 11.96 -5.35 -16.41
N GLU A 339 12.86 -4.37 -16.41
CA GLU A 339 14.29 -4.59 -16.19
C GLU A 339 14.53 -5.28 -14.83
N LYS A 340 15.37 -6.32 -14.84
CA LYS A 340 15.51 -7.24 -13.71
C LYS A 340 16.21 -6.63 -12.50
N LYS A 341 17.17 -5.73 -12.72
CA LYS A 341 17.83 -4.98 -11.65
C LYS A 341 16.86 -4.03 -10.95
N LEU A 342 15.98 -3.33 -11.67
CA LEU A 342 14.94 -2.46 -11.11
C LEU A 342 13.93 -3.28 -10.30
N LEU A 343 13.49 -4.42 -10.81
CA LEU A 343 12.61 -5.34 -10.08
C LEU A 343 13.26 -5.86 -8.80
N TYR A 344 14.53 -6.27 -8.88
CA TYR A 344 15.29 -6.71 -7.71
C TYR A 344 15.39 -5.61 -6.64
N LEU A 345 15.62 -4.37 -7.05
CA LEU A 345 15.66 -3.22 -6.14
C LEU A 345 14.29 -2.97 -5.48
N SER A 346 13.20 -3.00 -6.25
CA SER A 346 11.85 -2.76 -5.74
C SER A 346 11.30 -3.88 -4.86
N GLU A 347 11.75 -5.13 -5.03
CA GLU A 347 11.23 -6.25 -4.23
C GLU A 347 12.15 -6.60 -3.05
N SER A 348 13.47 -6.41 -3.18
CA SER A 348 14.45 -6.86 -2.16
C SER A 348 15.13 -5.71 -1.40
N TYR A 349 15.08 -4.47 -1.89
CA TYR A 349 15.79 -3.32 -1.29
C TYR A 349 14.87 -2.12 -0.99
N PHE A 350 13.57 -2.26 -1.23
CA PHE A 350 12.61 -1.15 -1.15
C PHE A 350 12.65 -0.38 0.17
N SER A 351 12.66 -1.10 1.29
CA SER A 351 12.62 -0.54 2.64
C SER A 351 13.99 -0.48 3.31
N LYS A 352 15.08 -0.48 2.53
CA LYS A 352 16.43 -0.27 3.09
C LYS A 352 16.73 1.21 3.16
N VAL A 353 17.32 1.65 4.27
CA VAL A 353 17.98 2.96 4.34
C VAL A 353 19.35 2.83 3.70
N HIS A 354 19.60 3.56 2.62
CA HIS A 354 20.95 3.69 2.09
C HIS A 354 21.62 4.90 2.77
N PRO A 355 22.88 4.80 3.25
CA PRO A 355 23.55 5.86 4.01
C PRO A 355 23.61 7.24 3.32
N HIS A 356 23.48 7.23 1.99
CA HIS A 356 23.57 8.43 1.15
C HIS A 356 22.45 8.55 0.12
N ARG A 357 21.68 7.48 -0.15
CA ARG A 357 20.77 7.43 -1.31
C ARG A 357 19.34 7.38 -0.82
N GLU A 358 18.63 8.48 -0.97
CA GLU A 358 17.24 8.60 -0.54
C GLU A 358 16.28 7.96 -1.55
N ARG A 359 16.60 8.05 -2.85
CA ARG A 359 15.78 7.54 -3.96
C ARG A 359 16.62 6.97 -5.09
N ILE A 360 16.01 6.15 -5.94
CA ILE A 360 16.64 5.67 -7.18
C ILE A 360 16.14 6.51 -8.34
N VAL A 361 17.00 7.37 -8.87
CA VAL A 361 16.71 8.20 -10.05
C VAL A 361 16.96 7.40 -11.32
N LEU A 362 15.97 7.38 -12.21
CA LEU A 362 16.01 6.72 -13.50
C LEU A 362 16.07 7.76 -14.62
N LEU A 363 16.88 7.51 -15.65
CA LEU A 363 16.58 7.92 -17.01
C LEU A 363 15.51 6.96 -17.53
N SER A 364 14.26 7.41 -17.57
CA SER A 364 13.15 6.60 -18.05
C SER A 364 13.22 6.46 -19.57
N ARG A 365 13.40 7.56 -20.32
CA ARG A 365 13.65 7.52 -21.77
C ARG A 365 14.29 8.82 -22.26
N VAL A 366 14.69 8.82 -23.52
CA VAL A 366 15.14 10.02 -24.25
C VAL A 366 14.05 10.47 -25.22
N LEU A 367 13.60 11.71 -25.09
CA LEU A 367 12.71 12.39 -26.01
C LEU A 367 13.55 12.91 -27.20
N PRO A 368 13.28 12.45 -28.44
CA PRO A 368 14.15 12.73 -29.57
C PRO A 368 14.26 14.20 -29.94
N ASP A 369 15.49 14.62 -30.20
CA ASP A 369 15.87 15.87 -30.83
C ASP A 369 17.18 15.65 -31.61
N GLU A 370 17.41 16.39 -32.69
CA GLU A 370 18.61 16.22 -33.54
C GLU A 370 19.92 16.32 -32.73
N ARG A 371 19.92 17.10 -31.64
CA ARG A 371 21.11 17.34 -30.79
C ARG A 371 21.33 16.28 -29.71
N ASN A 372 20.37 15.36 -29.50
CA ASN A 372 20.53 14.20 -28.61
C ASN A 372 20.50 12.86 -29.36
N LEU A 373 20.76 12.89 -30.67
CA LEU A 373 20.82 11.71 -31.53
C LEU A 373 21.86 10.69 -31.03
N GLY A 374 21.47 9.41 -31.03
CA GLY A 374 22.29 8.28 -30.58
C GLY A 374 21.89 7.75 -29.19
N TYR A 375 21.10 8.50 -28.43
CA TYR A 375 20.66 8.10 -27.08
C TYR A 375 19.24 7.54 -27.02
N GLN A 376 18.51 7.41 -28.14
CA GLN A 376 17.09 7.05 -28.17
C GLN A 376 16.80 5.66 -27.59
N GLU A 377 17.75 4.73 -27.66
CA GLU A 377 17.67 3.38 -27.07
C GLU A 377 17.98 3.37 -25.55
N PHE A 378 18.26 4.52 -24.94
CA PHE A 378 18.54 4.59 -23.51
C PHE A 378 17.22 4.73 -22.75
N GLN A 379 16.85 3.64 -22.08
CA GLN A 379 15.61 3.53 -21.34
C GLN A 379 15.83 2.72 -20.05
N ASP A 380 15.11 3.12 -18.99
CA ASP A 380 15.08 2.45 -17.69
C ASP A 380 16.46 2.28 -17.03
N LEU A 381 17.33 3.28 -17.17
CA LEU A 381 18.70 3.25 -16.65
C LEU A 381 18.83 4.08 -15.36
N ILE A 382 19.52 3.56 -14.35
CA ILE A 382 19.77 4.28 -13.10
C ILE A 382 20.81 5.38 -13.34
N VAL A 383 20.49 6.61 -12.95
CA VAL A 383 21.45 7.71 -12.95
C VAL A 383 22.44 7.53 -11.78
N GLN A 384 23.73 7.53 -12.09
CA GLN A 384 24.79 7.35 -11.11
C GLN A 384 25.45 8.68 -10.77
N LYS A 385 25.90 9.41 -11.78
CA LYS A 385 26.64 10.66 -11.61
C LYS A 385 26.28 11.71 -12.66
N VAL A 386 26.45 12.97 -12.28
CA VAL A 386 26.49 14.12 -13.20
C VAL A 386 27.82 14.84 -13.00
N ASN A 387 28.60 15.02 -14.06
CA ASN A 387 29.94 15.63 -14.01
C ASN A 387 30.82 15.03 -12.90
N GLY A 388 30.81 13.71 -12.76
CA GLY A 388 31.57 12.97 -11.74
C GLY A 388 30.98 13.01 -10.32
N SER A 389 29.95 13.81 -10.04
CA SER A 389 29.29 13.89 -8.73
C SER A 389 28.15 12.89 -8.62
N ASN A 390 28.08 12.12 -7.53
CA ASN A 390 27.02 11.13 -7.30
C ASN A 390 25.64 11.79 -7.16
N ILE A 391 24.61 11.11 -7.69
CA ILE A 391 23.20 11.54 -7.59
C ILE A 391 22.42 10.59 -6.69
N PHE A 392 21.70 11.16 -5.71
CA PHE A 392 20.96 10.40 -4.70
C PHE A 392 19.45 10.62 -4.69
N ASN A 393 18.97 11.69 -5.30
CA ASN A 393 17.55 11.97 -5.50
C ASN A 393 17.35 12.91 -6.71
N LEU A 394 16.10 13.11 -7.12
CA LEU A 394 15.80 13.88 -8.33
C LEU A 394 16.06 15.39 -8.15
N LYS A 395 15.99 15.92 -6.93
CA LYS A 395 16.29 17.32 -6.62
C LYS A 395 17.78 17.62 -6.81
N GLU A 396 18.64 16.74 -6.34
CA GLU A 396 20.08 16.81 -6.57
C GLU A 396 20.43 16.72 -8.04
N LEU A 397 19.76 15.83 -8.80
CA LEU A 397 19.95 15.74 -10.25
C LEU A 397 19.70 17.09 -10.92
N LYS A 398 18.53 17.69 -10.65
CA LYS A 398 18.17 19.00 -11.22
C LYS A 398 19.20 20.07 -10.85
N LYS A 399 19.60 20.13 -9.57
CA LYS A 399 20.61 21.09 -9.10
C LYS A 399 21.95 20.89 -9.80
N ALA A 400 22.41 19.66 -9.96
CA ALA A 400 23.68 19.34 -10.61
C ALA A 400 23.69 19.73 -12.10
N ILE A 401 22.59 19.46 -12.82
CA ILE A 401 22.44 19.84 -14.22
C ILE A 401 22.38 21.37 -14.37
N GLN A 402 21.57 22.05 -13.56
CA GLN A 402 21.42 23.52 -13.63
C GLN A 402 22.68 24.28 -13.20
N ALA A 403 23.47 23.72 -12.29
CA ALA A 403 24.73 24.32 -11.85
C ALA A 403 25.90 24.04 -12.80
N ASN A 404 25.69 23.30 -13.89
CA ASN A 404 26.75 22.98 -14.84
C ASN A 404 27.29 24.26 -15.51
N LYS A 405 28.60 24.47 -15.39
CA LYS A 405 29.34 25.57 -16.05
C LYS A 405 30.33 25.06 -17.09
N ASN A 406 30.45 23.74 -17.24
CA ASN A 406 31.36 23.13 -18.20
C ASN A 406 30.76 23.23 -19.62
N GLU A 407 31.60 23.16 -20.64
CA GLU A 407 31.16 23.13 -22.04
C GLU A 407 30.23 21.93 -22.33
N TYR A 408 30.48 20.82 -21.64
CA TYR A 408 29.71 19.59 -21.75
C TYR A 408 29.09 19.21 -20.41
N LEU A 409 27.86 18.69 -20.48
CA LEU A 409 27.21 17.96 -19.40
C LEU A 409 27.47 16.47 -19.59
N THR A 410 28.04 15.81 -18.59
CA THR A 410 28.23 14.35 -18.60
C THR A 410 27.30 13.69 -17.58
N ILE A 411 26.60 12.63 -18.00
CA ILE A 411 25.71 11.85 -17.15
C ILE A 411 26.11 10.38 -17.26
N GLU A 412 26.58 9.81 -16.15
CA GLU A 412 26.91 8.39 -16.04
C GLU A 412 25.69 7.60 -15.57
N LEU A 413 25.39 6.53 -16.29
CA LEU A 413 24.22 5.67 -16.09
C LEU A 413 24.65 4.23 -15.78
N SER A 414 23.74 3.45 -15.20
CA SER A 414 23.98 2.03 -14.97
C SER A 414 24.33 1.27 -16.26
N GLY A 415 25.18 0.25 -16.13
CA GLY A 415 25.63 -0.55 -17.26
C GLY A 415 26.78 0.09 -18.04
N GLY A 416 27.45 1.10 -17.48
CA GLY A 416 28.60 1.78 -18.11
C GLY A 416 28.22 2.72 -19.23
N LYS A 417 26.93 3.07 -19.35
CA LYS A 417 26.42 4.01 -20.36
C LYS A 417 26.70 5.44 -19.92
N ILE A 418 27.07 6.30 -20.87
CA ILE A 418 27.37 7.71 -20.61
C ILE A 418 26.65 8.56 -21.67
N ILE A 419 25.99 9.63 -21.21
CA ILE A 419 25.43 10.67 -22.06
C ILE A 419 26.32 11.91 -21.96
N ILE A 420 26.64 12.52 -23.11
CA ILE A 420 27.39 13.77 -23.19
C ILE A 420 26.59 14.74 -24.07
N LEU A 421 26.22 15.89 -23.51
CA LEU A 421 25.52 16.96 -24.23
C LEU A 421 26.33 18.26 -24.15
N ARG A 422 26.34 19.05 -25.23
CA ARG A 422 26.85 20.43 -25.15
C ARG A 422 25.90 21.27 -24.32
N THR A 423 26.43 22.01 -23.35
CA THR A 423 25.60 22.74 -22.37
C THR A 423 24.78 23.86 -23.00
N ASP A 424 25.30 24.51 -24.05
CA ASP A 424 24.63 25.60 -24.75
C ASP A 424 23.40 25.15 -25.55
N THR A 425 23.33 23.88 -25.97
CA THR A 425 22.19 23.35 -26.74
C THR A 425 21.00 22.93 -25.88
N ILE A 426 21.19 22.67 -24.58
CA ILE A 426 20.19 22.10 -23.68
C ILE A 426 18.89 22.91 -23.69
N ARG A 427 18.97 24.25 -23.61
CA ARG A 427 17.77 25.13 -23.55
C ARG A 427 16.93 25.07 -24.82
N GLU A 428 17.58 24.96 -25.96
CA GLU A 428 16.88 24.86 -27.24
C GLU A 428 16.25 23.48 -27.42
N ILE A 429 16.91 22.41 -26.96
CA ILE A 429 16.30 21.07 -26.90
C ILE A 429 15.06 21.12 -26.01
N ASP A 430 15.18 21.68 -24.81
CA ASP A 430 14.10 21.78 -23.84
C ASP A 430 12.89 22.55 -24.40
N THR A 431 13.13 23.62 -25.16
CA THR A 431 12.09 24.40 -25.84
C THR A 431 11.41 23.56 -26.94
N ASN A 432 12.17 22.83 -27.76
CA ASN A 432 11.62 21.95 -28.77
C ASN A 432 10.78 20.84 -28.15
N ILE A 433 11.25 20.24 -27.06
CA ILE A 433 10.53 19.18 -26.35
C ILE A 433 9.21 19.69 -25.77
N LEU A 434 9.21 20.87 -25.13
CA LEU A 434 7.98 21.50 -24.64
C LEU A 434 6.92 21.63 -25.75
N ASN A 435 7.33 22.11 -26.92
CA ASN A 435 6.44 22.34 -28.06
C ASN A 435 5.97 21.04 -28.71
N ASN A 436 6.90 20.14 -29.03
CA ASN A 436 6.63 18.90 -29.77
C ASN A 436 5.73 17.95 -28.96
N TYR A 437 5.94 17.88 -27.64
CA TYR A 437 5.18 17.00 -26.75
C TYR A 437 4.03 17.72 -26.03
N LYS A 438 3.81 19.02 -26.33
CA LYS A 438 2.78 19.87 -25.72
C LYS A 438 2.81 19.82 -24.19
N LEU A 439 4.02 19.82 -23.63
CA LEU A 439 4.23 19.79 -22.20
C LEU A 439 3.96 21.17 -21.60
N LYS A 440 3.34 21.21 -20.44
CA LYS A 440 3.12 22.47 -19.70
C LYS A 440 4.36 22.91 -18.92
N TYR A 441 5.10 21.93 -18.39
CA TYR A 441 6.29 22.11 -17.57
C TYR A 441 7.29 21.01 -17.90
N LEU A 442 8.58 21.26 -17.64
CA LEU A 442 9.65 20.27 -17.76
C LEU A 442 9.95 19.56 -16.44
N ASP A 443 9.29 19.94 -15.36
CA ASP A 443 9.41 19.26 -14.08
C ASP A 443 8.11 19.25 -13.28
N ASN A 444 8.09 18.34 -12.32
CA ASN A 444 7.14 18.31 -11.22
C ASN A 444 7.90 17.78 -10.00
N LEU A 445 8.45 18.68 -9.18
CA LEU A 445 9.26 18.32 -8.01
C LEU A 445 8.61 18.71 -6.68
N GLY A 446 7.33 19.12 -6.70
CA GLY A 446 6.58 19.56 -5.51
C GLY A 446 7.23 20.73 -4.76
N LEU A 447 7.88 21.65 -5.48
CA LEU A 447 8.53 22.85 -4.93
C LEU A 447 7.58 24.02 -4.76
#